data_AF-A0A932YWE9-F1
#
_entry.id   AF-A0A932YWE9-F1
#
_cell.length_a   1.000
_cell.length_b   1.000
_cell.length_c   1.000
_cell.angle_alpha   90.00
_cell.angle_beta   90.00
_cell.angle_gamma   90.00
#
_symmetry.space_group_name_H-M   'P 1'
#
loop_
_entity.id
_entity.type
_entity.pdbx_description
1 polymer ?
#
loop_
_entity_poly.entity_id
_entity_poly.type
_entity_poly.pdbx_seq_one_letter_code
_entity_poly.pdbx_strand_id
1 'polypeptide(L)'
;MFAFRSHYQKTKAWYRAYERVLIPATLFLGFVADYVTFKHIQVSTSLTVLLVYFVLAGVAIAFTHYYDAARVSVRLRVVRLFAPLAIQYTFGALLGASFVFYWYSASFSASWPFIAIIALLMVGNEALRRHAERGAVQLCLYYFITFSFFSVAIPYLANGLESRLFLLAGLASLAFMYAYTGFVSVARDELRKQRTLILHVAFGIFVVMNALYFSNIIPPIPLSLREAGAYHEVRRSNGGYLLRGEHETIRDRLVPGQAMHLGPRERLYVYTAIFAPTDLRTSIYHQWYYYDETRSTWEKRDRLSFSITGGRREGYRGYS
;
A
#
# COMPACT_ATOMS: atom_id res chain seq x y z
N MET A 1 32.91 25.76 -18.63
CA MET A 1 31.94 26.11 -17.55
C MET A 1 30.67 26.79 -18.07
N PHE A 2 30.71 27.58 -19.16
CA PHE A 2 29.54 28.26 -19.76
C PHE A 2 28.50 27.31 -20.42
N ALA A 3 28.94 26.30 -21.17
CA ALA A 3 28.02 25.34 -21.81
C ALA A 3 27.16 24.55 -20.80
N PHE A 4 27.74 24.18 -19.66
CA PHE A 4 27.04 23.45 -18.59
C PHE A 4 25.97 24.30 -17.89
N ARG A 5 26.23 25.61 -17.71
CA ARG A 5 25.23 26.57 -17.19
C ARG A 5 24.09 26.79 -18.19
N SER A 6 24.39 26.89 -19.49
CA SER A 6 23.39 27.04 -20.55
C SER A 6 22.46 25.83 -20.63
N HIS A 7 23.01 24.61 -20.61
CA HIS A 7 22.22 23.39 -20.64
C HIS A 7 21.31 23.25 -19.41
N TYR A 8 21.84 23.53 -18.21
CA TYR A 8 21.04 23.52 -16.97
C TYR A 8 19.87 24.52 -17.01
N GLN A 9 20.08 25.74 -17.51
CA GLN A 9 19.00 26.74 -17.58
C GLN A 9 17.91 26.33 -18.58
N LYS A 10 18.28 25.72 -19.71
CA LYS A 10 17.32 25.14 -20.67
C LYS A 10 16.50 24.00 -20.03
N THR A 11 17.16 23.05 -19.37
CA THR A 11 16.50 21.94 -18.66
C THR A 11 15.59 22.45 -17.54
N LYS A 12 16.04 23.46 -16.79
CA LYS A 12 15.23 24.09 -15.73
C LYS A 12 14.02 24.83 -16.28
N ALA A 13 14.16 25.54 -17.39
CA ALA A 13 13.06 26.24 -18.05
C ALA A 13 12.02 25.24 -18.58
N TRP A 14 12.47 24.15 -19.21
CA TRP A 14 11.61 23.04 -19.64
C TRP A 14 10.89 22.40 -18.45
N TYR A 15 11.61 22.03 -17.39
CA TYR A 15 11.02 21.45 -16.18
C TYR A 15 9.93 22.35 -15.60
N ARG A 16 10.20 23.66 -15.46
CA ARG A 16 9.23 24.64 -14.95
C ARG A 16 8.01 24.81 -15.85
N ALA A 17 8.19 24.72 -17.17
CA ALA A 17 7.08 24.81 -18.12
C ALA A 17 6.13 23.61 -18.00
N TYR A 18 6.67 22.40 -17.81
CA TYR A 18 5.90 21.16 -17.75
C TYR A 18 5.61 20.67 -16.34
N GLU A 19 6.10 21.38 -15.31
CA GLU A 19 6.00 20.98 -13.91
C GLU A 19 4.56 20.68 -13.49
N ARG A 20 3.59 21.44 -14.01
CA ARG A 20 2.15 21.27 -13.73
C ARG A 20 1.62 19.90 -14.14
N VAL A 21 2.21 19.28 -15.16
CA VAL A 21 1.79 17.99 -15.70
C VAL A 21 2.71 16.87 -15.21
N LEU A 22 4.02 17.12 -15.11
CA LEU A 22 5.01 16.11 -14.76
C LEU A 22 4.82 15.54 -13.35
N ILE A 23 4.55 16.38 -12.36
CA ILE A 23 4.38 15.93 -10.97
C ILE A 23 3.18 14.96 -10.82
N PRO A 24 1.94 15.32 -11.23
CA PRO A 24 0.82 14.39 -11.12
C PRO A 24 1.02 13.16 -12.02
N ALA A 25 1.64 13.33 -13.20
CA ALA A 25 1.96 12.20 -14.07
C ALA A 25 2.93 11.23 -13.39
N THR A 26 3.96 11.70 -12.68
CA THR A 26 4.89 10.81 -11.97
C THR A 26 4.24 10.08 -10.80
N LEU A 27 3.32 10.73 -10.06
CA LEU A 27 2.53 10.05 -9.04
C LEU A 27 1.70 8.93 -9.66
N PHE A 28 0.99 9.24 -10.74
CA PHE A 28 0.15 8.28 -11.45
C PHE A 28 0.97 7.14 -12.08
N LEU A 29 2.14 7.45 -12.65
CA LEU A 29 3.05 6.44 -13.18
C LEU A 29 3.58 5.51 -12.09
N GLY A 30 3.89 6.03 -10.90
CA GLY A 30 4.24 5.20 -9.74
C GLY A 30 3.10 4.25 -9.36
N PHE A 31 1.88 4.78 -9.29
CA PHE A 31 0.67 3.99 -9.02
C PHE A 31 0.43 2.88 -10.06
N VAL A 32 0.52 3.22 -11.36
CA VAL A 32 0.31 2.26 -12.46
C VAL A 32 1.42 1.20 -12.49
N ALA A 33 2.67 1.61 -12.27
CA ALA A 33 3.78 0.68 -12.18
C ALA A 33 3.53 -0.36 -11.09
N ASP A 34 3.04 0.07 -9.92
CA ASP A 34 2.72 -0.85 -8.83
C ASP A 34 1.49 -1.71 -9.12
N TYR A 35 0.43 -1.16 -9.71
CA TYR A 35 -0.72 -1.97 -10.13
C TYR A 35 -0.30 -3.17 -11.01
N VAL A 36 0.60 -2.94 -11.98
CA VAL A 36 1.10 -4.01 -12.87
C VAL A 36 2.04 -4.96 -12.11
N THR A 37 2.93 -4.40 -11.29
CA THR A 37 3.96 -5.14 -10.55
C THR A 37 3.36 -6.10 -9.53
N PHE A 38 2.40 -5.66 -8.72
CA PHE A 38 1.89 -6.45 -7.60
C PHE A 38 0.92 -7.57 -8.00
N LYS A 39 0.33 -7.49 -9.20
CA LYS A 39 -0.57 -8.53 -9.71
C LYS A 39 0.14 -9.86 -10.01
N HIS A 40 1.42 -9.81 -10.38
CA HIS A 40 2.13 -10.96 -10.93
C HIS A 40 3.35 -11.43 -10.13
N ILE A 41 3.69 -10.74 -9.03
CA ILE A 41 4.98 -10.92 -8.36
C ILE A 41 4.84 -11.65 -7.01
N GLN A 42 5.90 -12.37 -6.63
CA GLN A 42 6.04 -13.04 -5.34
C GLN A 42 6.12 -12.02 -4.20
N VAL A 43 5.55 -12.32 -3.04
CA VAL A 43 5.47 -11.38 -1.91
C VAL A 43 6.86 -10.92 -1.44
N SER A 44 7.87 -11.79 -1.45
CA SER A 44 9.25 -11.44 -1.12
C SER A 44 9.82 -10.37 -2.06
N THR A 45 9.61 -10.53 -3.36
CA THR A 45 10.02 -9.56 -4.37
C THR A 45 9.24 -8.26 -4.24
N SER A 46 7.92 -8.34 -4.00
CA SER A 46 7.08 -7.17 -3.73
C SER A 46 7.59 -6.36 -2.53
N LEU A 47 7.94 -7.01 -1.42
CA LEU A 47 8.54 -6.35 -0.26
C LEU A 47 9.91 -5.75 -0.55
N THR A 48 10.71 -6.42 -1.38
CA THR A 48 12.01 -5.90 -1.81
C THR A 48 11.83 -4.62 -2.65
N VAL A 49 10.87 -4.62 -3.58
CA VAL A 49 10.54 -3.43 -4.39
C VAL A 49 10.02 -2.29 -3.50
N LEU A 50 9.13 -2.57 -2.55
CA LEU A 50 8.67 -1.59 -1.56
C LEU A 50 9.82 -1.01 -0.74
N LEU A 51 10.77 -1.86 -0.31
CA LEU A 51 11.95 -1.41 0.43
C LEU A 51 12.81 -0.47 -0.43
N VAL A 52 13.03 -0.80 -1.71
CA VAL A 52 13.78 0.07 -2.64
C VAL A 52 13.09 1.42 -2.79
N TYR A 53 11.77 1.45 -3.01
CA TYR A 53 11.03 2.71 -3.10
C TYR A 53 11.04 3.49 -1.79
N PHE A 54 10.91 2.82 -0.65
CA PHE A 54 10.96 3.42 0.69
C PHE A 54 12.32 4.09 0.96
N VAL A 55 13.41 3.40 0.65
CA VAL A 55 14.78 3.93 0.80
C VAL A 55 15.01 5.07 -0.19
N LEU A 56 14.59 4.92 -1.44
CA LEU A 56 14.73 5.97 -2.46
C LEU A 56 13.96 7.24 -2.05
N ALA A 57 12.75 7.10 -1.53
CA ALA A 57 11.97 8.21 -0.98
C ALA A 57 12.73 8.91 0.16
N GLY A 58 13.19 8.16 1.17
CA GLY A 58 13.94 8.71 2.29
C GLY A 58 15.22 9.44 1.85
N VAL A 59 16.01 8.83 0.97
CA VAL A 59 17.24 9.45 0.45
C VAL A 59 16.92 10.71 -0.35
N ALA A 60 15.89 10.71 -1.20
CA ALA A 60 15.51 11.87 -1.99
C ALA A 60 15.00 13.02 -1.10
N ILE A 61 14.18 12.73 -0.08
CA ILE A 61 13.72 13.70 0.91
C ILE A 61 14.92 14.30 1.66
N ALA A 62 15.80 13.48 2.24
CA ALA A 62 16.98 13.96 2.94
C ALA A 62 17.88 14.81 2.03
N PHE A 63 18.15 14.34 0.81
CA PHE A 63 18.93 15.08 -0.18
C PHE A 63 18.35 16.46 -0.48
N THR A 64 17.03 16.58 -0.67
CA THR A 64 16.38 17.88 -0.93
C THR A 64 16.60 18.86 0.22
N HIS A 65 16.42 18.43 1.47
CA HIS A 65 16.60 19.29 2.64
C HIS A 65 18.06 19.69 2.88
N TYR A 66 19.00 18.77 2.72
CA TYR A 66 20.44 19.06 2.87
C TYR A 66 20.96 19.96 1.73
N TYR A 67 20.47 19.77 0.50
CA TYR A 67 20.83 20.64 -0.62
C TYR A 67 20.26 22.05 -0.43
N ASP A 68 19.00 22.19 -0.01
CA ASP A 68 18.36 23.48 0.22
C ASP A 68 18.88 24.23 1.46
N ALA A 69 19.66 23.54 2.30
CA ALA A 69 20.45 24.11 3.39
C ALA A 69 21.87 24.54 2.97
N ALA A 70 22.20 24.46 1.68
CA ALA A 70 23.54 24.69 1.15
C ALA A 70 24.64 23.80 1.77
N ARG A 71 24.28 22.65 2.34
CA ARG A 71 25.21 21.66 2.90
C ARG A 71 25.77 20.70 1.85
N VAL A 72 25.25 20.74 0.62
CA VAL A 72 25.61 19.86 -0.50
C VAL A 72 26.14 20.68 -1.66
N SER A 73 27.08 20.10 -2.42
CA SER A 73 27.72 20.75 -3.56
C SER A 73 26.71 21.21 -4.62
N VAL A 74 26.92 22.44 -5.14
CA VAL A 74 26.16 23.03 -6.24
C VAL A 74 26.25 22.21 -7.54
N ARG A 75 27.24 21.30 -7.65
CA ARG A 75 27.34 20.39 -8.81
C ARG A 75 26.14 19.45 -8.93
N LEU A 76 25.46 19.13 -7.83
CA LEU A 76 24.27 18.25 -7.81
C LEU A 76 22.95 19.00 -8.07
N ARG A 77 23.01 20.22 -8.62
CA ARG A 77 21.82 21.04 -8.92
C ARG A 77 20.86 20.38 -9.91
N VAL A 78 21.35 19.54 -10.82
CA VAL A 78 20.51 18.74 -11.72
C VAL A 78 19.73 17.68 -10.92
N VAL A 79 20.40 16.98 -10.00
CA VAL A 79 19.73 16.00 -9.13
C VAL A 79 18.65 16.66 -8.29
N ARG A 80 18.91 17.86 -7.74
CA ARG A 80 17.90 18.64 -6.99
C ARG A 80 16.68 19.00 -7.84
N LEU A 81 16.87 19.27 -9.13
CA LEU A 81 15.78 19.60 -10.05
C LEU A 81 14.81 18.42 -10.22
N PHE A 82 15.34 17.19 -10.28
CA PHE A 82 14.53 15.97 -10.46
C PHE A 82 14.11 15.29 -9.15
N ALA A 83 14.71 15.63 -8.01
CA ALA A 83 14.40 15.02 -6.72
C ALA A 83 12.90 15.09 -6.34
N PRO A 84 12.16 16.20 -6.57
CA PRO A 84 10.71 16.23 -6.34
C PRO A 84 9.93 15.20 -7.17
N LEU A 85 10.33 14.97 -8.43
CA LEU A 85 9.72 13.93 -9.27
C LEU A 85 10.00 12.53 -8.74
N ALA A 86 11.21 12.28 -8.26
CA ALA A 86 11.56 11.01 -7.65
C ALA A 86 10.74 10.75 -6.39
N ILE A 87 10.61 11.76 -5.51
CA ILE A 87 9.76 11.70 -4.31
C ILE A 87 8.32 11.38 -4.73
N GLN A 88 7.77 12.13 -5.69
CA GLN A 88 6.39 11.96 -6.13
C GLN A 88 6.12 10.59 -6.74
N TYR A 89 7.04 10.09 -7.57
CA TYR A 89 6.99 8.74 -8.11
C TYR A 89 6.99 7.69 -7.00
N THR A 90 7.91 7.78 -6.04
CA THR A 90 7.99 6.82 -4.93
C THR A 90 6.78 6.88 -4.00
N PHE A 91 6.20 8.07 -3.78
CA PHE A 91 4.96 8.22 -3.01
C PHE A 91 3.78 7.60 -3.76
N GLY A 92 3.68 7.85 -5.07
CA GLY A 92 2.67 7.25 -5.93
C GLY A 92 2.74 5.72 -5.96
N ALA A 93 3.95 5.18 -6.05
CA ALA A 93 4.20 3.74 -5.94
C ALA A 93 3.77 3.21 -4.56
N LEU A 94 4.39 3.67 -3.46
CA LEU A 94 4.14 3.14 -2.11
C LEU A 94 2.67 3.26 -1.66
N LEU A 95 2.02 4.41 -1.93
CA LEU A 95 0.59 4.58 -1.65
C LEU A 95 -0.27 3.74 -2.61
N GLY A 96 0.16 3.61 -3.87
CA GLY A 96 -0.52 2.78 -4.87
C GLY A 96 -0.49 1.30 -4.56
N ALA A 97 0.66 0.75 -4.16
CA ALA A 97 0.75 -0.63 -3.67
C ALA A 97 -0.20 -0.87 -2.49
N SER A 98 -0.24 0.07 -1.54
CA SER A 98 -1.18 0.01 -0.42
C SER A 98 -2.63 0.04 -0.91
N PHE A 99 -2.99 0.99 -1.78
CA PHE A 99 -4.33 1.12 -2.35
C PHE A 99 -4.78 -0.16 -3.07
N VAL A 100 -3.97 -0.67 -4.00
CA VAL A 100 -4.27 -1.88 -4.79
C VAL A 100 -4.45 -3.08 -3.87
N PHE A 101 -3.61 -3.19 -2.85
CA PHE A 101 -3.70 -4.27 -1.87
C PHE A 101 -5.06 -4.29 -1.15
N TYR A 102 -5.52 -3.14 -0.64
CA TYR A 102 -6.80 -3.07 0.06
C TYR A 102 -8.01 -3.09 -0.88
N TRP A 103 -7.89 -2.53 -2.09
CA TRP A 103 -8.95 -2.52 -3.09
C TRP A 103 -9.37 -3.94 -3.50
N TYR A 104 -8.39 -4.83 -3.72
CA TYR A 104 -8.64 -6.23 -4.08
C TYR A 104 -8.68 -7.18 -2.88
N SER A 105 -8.68 -6.66 -1.66
CA SER A 105 -8.83 -7.49 -0.46
C SER A 105 -10.29 -7.96 -0.30
N ALA A 106 -10.50 -9.17 0.25
CA ALA A 106 -11.82 -9.77 0.47
C ALA A 106 -12.73 -8.95 1.41
N SER A 107 -12.21 -7.89 2.04
CA SER A 107 -12.88 -7.07 3.04
C SER A 107 -13.14 -5.63 2.56
N PHE A 108 -13.33 -5.38 1.26
CA PHE A 108 -13.60 -4.03 0.74
C PHE A 108 -14.66 -3.27 1.56
N SER A 109 -15.77 -3.93 1.90
CA SER A 109 -16.86 -3.34 2.70
C SER A 109 -16.42 -2.86 4.09
N ALA A 110 -15.38 -3.45 4.68
CA ALA A 110 -14.81 -3.02 5.96
C ALA A 110 -13.69 -1.98 5.77
N SER A 111 -12.92 -2.07 4.68
CA SER A 111 -11.70 -1.28 4.47
C SER A 111 -11.89 0.01 3.67
N TRP A 112 -13.10 0.31 3.17
CA TRP A 112 -13.38 1.53 2.40
C TRP A 112 -12.94 2.83 3.09
N PRO A 113 -13.05 3.03 4.43
CA PRO A 113 -12.60 4.28 5.06
C PRO A 113 -11.09 4.45 4.94
N PHE A 114 -10.35 3.35 5.05
CA PHE A 114 -8.90 3.36 4.91
C PHE A 114 -8.46 3.60 3.46
N ILE A 115 -9.15 2.98 2.49
CA ILE A 115 -8.95 3.24 1.06
C ILE A 115 -9.21 4.72 0.74
N ALA A 116 -10.27 5.31 1.31
CA ALA A 116 -10.58 6.73 1.15
C ALA A 116 -9.47 7.63 1.74
N ILE A 117 -8.89 7.26 2.89
CA ILE A 117 -7.73 7.96 3.46
C ILE A 117 -6.54 7.90 2.49
N ILE A 118 -6.20 6.73 1.93
CA ILE A 118 -5.10 6.61 0.96
C ILE A 118 -5.37 7.48 -0.27
N ALA A 119 -6.58 7.40 -0.83
CA ALA A 119 -6.96 8.22 -1.99
C ALA A 119 -6.87 9.72 -1.68
N LEU A 120 -7.32 10.14 -0.49
CA LEU A 120 -7.20 11.52 -0.02
C LEU A 120 -5.75 11.94 0.16
N LEU A 121 -4.87 11.06 0.64
CA LEU A 121 -3.43 11.35 0.76
C LEU A 121 -2.78 11.46 -0.63
N MET A 122 -3.17 10.64 -1.60
CA MET A 122 -2.68 10.73 -2.98
C MET A 122 -3.11 12.02 -3.67
N VAL A 123 -4.41 12.35 -3.61
CA VAL A 123 -4.95 13.60 -4.18
C VAL A 123 -4.47 14.82 -3.40
N GLY A 124 -4.46 14.74 -2.08
CA GLY A 124 -4.03 15.80 -1.16
C GLY A 124 -2.56 16.13 -1.33
N ASN A 125 -1.70 15.14 -1.53
CA ASN A 125 -0.28 15.36 -1.84
C ASN A 125 -0.09 16.20 -3.12
N GLU A 126 -0.92 15.97 -4.15
CA GLU A 126 -0.90 16.77 -5.39
C GLU A 126 -1.56 18.15 -5.20
N ALA A 127 -2.73 18.21 -4.56
CA ALA A 127 -3.45 19.47 -4.34
C ALA A 127 -2.67 20.43 -3.43
N LEU A 128 -1.95 19.87 -2.45
CA LEU A 128 -1.08 20.61 -1.56
C LEU A 128 0.30 20.83 -2.16
N ARG A 129 0.59 20.54 -3.43
CA ARG A 129 1.93 20.64 -4.02
C ARG A 129 2.72 21.92 -3.69
N ARG A 130 2.07 23.10 -3.68
CA ARG A 130 2.72 24.38 -3.27
C ARG A 130 3.07 24.44 -1.77
N HIS A 131 2.37 23.66 -0.97
CA HIS A 131 2.56 23.45 0.47
C HIS A 131 3.35 22.15 0.78
N ALA A 132 3.41 21.18 -0.13
CA ALA A 132 4.19 19.95 -0.01
C ALA A 132 5.69 20.23 -0.11
N GLU A 133 6.07 21.34 -0.75
CA GLU A 133 7.42 21.93 -0.62
C GLU A 133 7.73 22.40 0.81
N ARG A 134 6.72 22.53 1.70
CA ARG A 134 6.97 22.67 3.14
C ARG A 134 7.32 21.29 3.67
N GLY A 135 8.60 21.10 4.02
CA GLY A 135 9.14 19.81 4.45
C GLY A 135 8.35 19.10 5.55
N ALA A 136 7.56 19.81 6.36
CA ALA A 136 6.64 19.19 7.31
C ALA A 136 5.58 18.27 6.65
N VAL A 137 4.94 18.69 5.55
CA VAL A 137 3.91 17.86 4.86
C VAL A 137 4.56 16.61 4.28
N GLN A 138 5.70 16.78 3.61
CA GLN A 138 6.49 15.70 3.04
C GLN A 138 6.92 14.67 4.10
N LEU A 139 7.32 15.14 5.29
CA LEU A 139 7.68 14.28 6.42
C LEU A 139 6.45 13.57 7.02
N CYS A 140 5.31 14.23 7.14
CA CYS A 140 4.07 13.59 7.60
C CYS A 140 3.60 12.49 6.63
N LEU A 141 3.66 12.73 5.32
CA LEU A 141 3.37 11.71 4.31
C LEU A 141 4.36 10.55 4.36
N TYR A 142 5.65 10.87 4.51
CA TYR A 142 6.68 9.84 4.67
C TYR A 142 6.48 9.00 5.93
N TYR A 143 5.97 9.57 7.01
CA TYR A 143 5.59 8.81 8.19
C TYR A 143 4.45 7.83 7.91
N PHE A 144 3.38 8.25 7.23
CA PHE A 144 2.28 7.36 6.85
C PHE A 144 2.78 6.18 6.00
N ILE A 145 3.67 6.46 5.04
CA ILE A 145 4.33 5.45 4.21
C ILE A 145 5.21 4.52 5.07
N THR A 146 5.98 5.06 6.01
CA THR A 146 6.82 4.28 6.93
C THR A 146 5.96 3.33 7.77
N PHE A 147 4.87 3.83 8.36
CA PHE A 147 3.94 3.01 9.14
C PHE A 147 3.36 1.89 8.26
N SER A 148 2.87 2.24 7.06
CA SER A 148 2.27 1.29 6.13
C SER A 148 3.26 0.23 5.65
N PHE A 149 4.53 0.60 5.44
CA PHE A 149 5.57 -0.36 5.09
C PHE A 149 5.92 -1.28 6.26
N PHE A 150 6.13 -0.73 7.46
CA PHE A 150 6.49 -1.51 8.65
C PHE A 150 5.36 -2.44 9.08
N SER A 151 4.10 -2.03 8.93
CA SER A 151 2.93 -2.86 9.26
C SER A 151 2.82 -4.13 8.41
N VAL A 152 3.48 -4.17 7.25
CA VAL A 152 3.58 -5.38 6.41
C VAL A 152 4.94 -6.06 6.60
N ALA A 153 6.03 -5.29 6.63
CA ALA A 153 7.39 -5.83 6.67
C ALA A 153 7.71 -6.55 7.98
N ILE A 154 7.37 -5.99 9.14
CA ILE A 154 7.68 -6.60 10.45
C ILE A 154 6.94 -7.92 10.63
N PRO A 155 5.61 -8.00 10.41
CA PRO A 155 4.89 -9.27 10.55
C PRO A 155 5.34 -10.34 9.56
N TYR A 156 5.70 -9.92 8.33
CA TYR A 156 6.30 -10.82 7.34
C TYR A 156 7.63 -11.40 7.83
N LEU A 157 8.55 -10.57 8.34
CA LEU A 157 9.84 -11.01 8.86
C LEU A 157 9.71 -11.86 10.14
N ALA A 158 8.71 -11.57 10.96
CA ALA A 158 8.42 -12.31 12.19
C ALA A 158 7.57 -13.58 11.94
N ASN A 159 7.16 -13.85 10.70
CA ASN A 159 6.27 -14.96 10.34
C ASN A 159 4.99 -15.05 11.20
N GLY A 160 4.43 -13.91 11.62
CA GLY A 160 3.29 -13.86 12.53
C GLY A 160 2.22 -12.86 12.09
N LEU A 161 0.98 -13.10 12.51
CA LEU A 161 -0.18 -12.21 12.25
C LEU A 161 -0.76 -11.61 13.54
N GLU A 162 0.00 -11.67 14.63
CA GLU A 162 -0.47 -11.20 15.93
C GLU A 162 -0.60 -9.68 15.97
N SER A 163 -1.63 -9.17 16.65
CA SER A 163 -1.83 -7.73 16.88
C SER A 163 -0.63 -7.06 17.59
N ARG A 164 0.17 -7.84 18.32
CA ARG A 164 1.41 -7.37 18.94
C ARG A 164 2.45 -6.92 17.91
N LEU A 165 2.54 -7.61 16.77
CA LEU A 165 3.46 -7.26 15.69
C LEU A 165 3.02 -5.99 14.96
N PHE A 166 1.71 -5.76 14.82
CA PHE A 166 1.18 -4.50 14.29
C PHE A 166 1.51 -3.32 15.21
N LEU A 167 1.29 -3.47 16.53
CA LEU A 167 1.69 -2.46 17.51
C LEU A 167 3.19 -2.19 17.49
N LEU A 168 4.00 -3.25 17.46
CA LEU A 168 5.46 -3.14 17.34
C LEU A 168 5.87 -2.39 16.08
N ALA A 169 5.20 -2.64 14.95
CA ALA A 169 5.44 -1.92 13.70
C ALA A 169 5.09 -0.44 13.80
N GLY A 170 3.99 -0.11 14.48
CA GLY A 170 3.64 1.28 14.77
C GLY A 170 4.66 1.98 15.67
N LEU A 171 5.13 1.32 16.73
CA LEU A 171 6.15 1.88 17.62
C LEU A 171 7.51 2.02 16.93
N ALA A 172 7.90 1.03 16.13
CA ALA A 172 9.13 1.07 15.34
C ALA A 172 9.09 2.20 14.29
N SER A 173 7.94 2.43 13.66
CA SER A 173 7.79 3.53 12.69
C SER A 173 7.84 4.90 13.37
N LEU A 174 7.27 5.06 14.58
CA LEU A 174 7.43 6.27 15.39
C LEU A 174 8.89 6.53 15.78
N ALA A 175 9.58 5.50 16.28
CA ALA A 175 10.99 5.60 16.65
C ALA A 175 11.86 5.97 15.44
N PHE A 176 11.65 5.32 14.31
CA PHE A 176 12.29 5.66 13.04
C PHE A 176 12.00 7.12 12.65
N MET A 177 10.75 7.56 12.71
CA MET A 177 10.37 8.92 12.31
C MET A 177 10.94 9.99 13.23
N TYR A 178 11.03 9.71 14.53
CA TYR A 178 11.68 10.59 15.50
C TYR A 178 13.17 10.78 15.15
N ALA A 179 13.88 9.68 14.88
CA ALA A 179 15.29 9.70 14.48
C ALA A 179 15.48 10.39 13.12
N TYR A 180 14.65 10.04 12.13
CA TYR A 180 14.71 10.58 10.78
C TYR A 180 14.42 12.08 10.74
N THR A 181 13.37 12.55 11.43
CA THR A 181 13.09 13.99 11.57
C THR A 181 14.22 14.70 12.29
N GLY A 182 14.80 14.08 13.34
CA GLY A 182 16.00 14.58 14.00
C GLY A 182 17.14 14.80 13.02
N PHE A 183 17.50 13.76 12.27
CA PHE A 183 18.55 13.78 11.24
C PHE A 183 18.33 14.84 10.16
N VAL A 184 17.11 14.96 9.62
CA VAL A 184 16.80 15.94 8.57
C VAL A 184 16.71 17.36 9.13
N SER A 185 16.23 17.54 10.36
CA SER A 185 16.13 18.85 11.00
C SER A 185 17.48 19.50 11.32
N VAL A 186 18.58 18.74 11.37
CA VAL A 186 19.94 19.28 11.47
C VAL A 186 20.28 20.18 10.28
N ALA A 187 19.70 19.91 9.10
CA ALA A 187 19.95 20.70 7.91
C ALA A 187 19.24 22.07 7.94
N ARG A 188 18.08 22.21 8.59
CA ARG A 188 17.27 23.44 8.54
C ARG A 188 16.61 23.79 9.86
N ASP A 189 16.84 25.03 10.32
CA ASP A 189 16.21 25.57 11.52
C ASP A 189 14.68 25.66 11.42
N GLU A 190 14.12 25.87 10.22
CA GLU A 190 12.67 25.88 10.01
C GLU A 190 12.04 24.52 10.32
N LEU A 191 12.69 23.42 9.91
CA LEU A 191 12.22 22.07 10.26
C LEU A 191 12.40 21.79 11.75
N ARG A 192 13.44 22.34 12.38
CA ARG A 192 13.63 22.24 13.81
C ARG A 192 12.50 22.92 14.58
N LYS A 193 12.04 24.09 14.13
CA LYS A 193 10.86 24.79 14.70
C LYS A 193 9.56 24.00 14.50
N GLN A 194 9.40 23.35 13.35
CA GLN A 194 8.21 22.56 13.01
C GLN A 194 8.26 21.11 13.53
N ARG A 195 9.38 20.66 14.12
CA ARG A 195 9.60 19.28 14.57
C ARG A 195 8.49 18.81 15.51
N THR A 196 8.08 19.66 16.45
CA THR A 196 7.01 19.34 17.39
C THR A 196 5.69 19.09 16.67
N LEU A 197 5.32 19.93 15.70
CA LEU A 197 4.12 19.73 14.88
C LEU A 197 4.19 18.40 14.11
N ILE A 198 5.32 18.12 13.45
CA ILE A 198 5.52 16.88 12.68
C ILE A 198 5.34 15.66 13.57
N LEU A 199 5.93 15.67 14.78
CA LEU A 199 5.81 14.56 15.73
C LEU A 199 4.38 14.41 16.26
N HIS A 200 3.66 15.50 16.51
CA HIS A 200 2.24 15.43 16.91
C HIS A 200 1.36 14.87 15.79
N VAL A 201 1.59 15.27 14.54
CA VAL A 201 0.86 14.70 13.39
C VAL A 201 1.22 13.22 13.20
N ALA A 202 2.48 12.84 13.33
CA ALA A 202 2.90 11.44 13.29
C ALA A 202 2.25 10.61 14.41
N PHE A 203 2.19 11.14 15.63
CA PHE A 203 1.47 10.51 16.72
C PHE A 203 -0.04 10.42 16.46
N GLY A 204 -0.65 11.46 15.88
CA GLY A 204 -2.05 11.43 15.44
C GLY A 204 -2.30 10.32 14.42
N ILE A 205 -1.46 10.21 13.40
CA ILE A 205 -1.52 9.12 12.41
C ILE A 205 -1.33 7.76 13.10
N PHE A 206 -0.40 7.61 14.05
CA PHE A 206 -0.23 6.38 14.83
C PHE A 206 -1.52 5.98 15.54
N VAL A 207 -2.16 6.91 16.26
CA VAL A 207 -3.40 6.65 16.99
C VAL A 207 -4.52 6.26 16.02
N VAL A 208 -4.69 7.01 14.92
CA VAL A 208 -5.69 6.71 13.90
C VAL A 208 -5.47 5.32 13.29
N MET A 209 -4.24 4.99 12.89
CA MET A 209 -3.92 3.68 12.30
C MET A 209 -4.23 2.52 13.27
N ASN A 210 -3.89 2.69 14.55
CA ASN A 210 -4.23 1.70 15.57
C ASN A 210 -5.73 1.59 15.79
N ALA A 211 -6.46 2.71 15.88
CA ALA A 211 -7.90 2.71 16.01
C ALA A 211 -8.57 1.99 14.84
N LEU A 212 -8.15 2.27 13.61
CA LEU A 212 -8.64 1.58 12.41
C LEU A 212 -8.33 0.09 12.41
N TYR A 213 -7.15 -0.32 12.88
CA TYR A 213 -6.78 -1.73 13.02
C TYR A 213 -7.65 -2.47 14.05
N PHE A 214 -7.78 -1.95 15.26
CA PHE A 214 -8.60 -2.57 16.32
C PHE A 214 -10.11 -2.51 16.04
N SER A 215 -10.54 -1.60 15.16
CA SER A 215 -11.90 -1.55 14.65
C SER A 215 -12.15 -2.53 13.49
N ASN A 216 -11.17 -3.36 13.12
CA ASN A 216 -11.20 -4.28 11.98
C ASN A 216 -11.44 -3.60 10.61
N ILE A 217 -11.18 -2.29 10.51
CA ILE A 217 -11.25 -1.54 9.24
C ILE A 217 -10.00 -1.85 8.40
N ILE A 218 -8.84 -1.91 9.05
CA ILE A 218 -7.59 -2.37 8.44
C ILE A 218 -7.45 -3.86 8.75
N PRO A 219 -7.62 -4.76 7.77
CA PRO A 219 -7.42 -6.18 8.00
C PRO A 219 -5.99 -6.46 8.46
N PRO A 220 -5.79 -7.42 9.38
CA PRO A 220 -4.49 -7.78 9.91
C PRO A 220 -3.63 -8.43 8.82
N ILE A 221 -2.85 -7.57 8.15
CA ILE A 221 -1.81 -7.86 7.14
C ILE A 221 -2.35 -8.59 5.89
N PRO A 222 -1.73 -8.32 4.73
CA PRO A 222 -1.78 -9.21 3.57
C PRO A 222 -1.41 -10.67 3.85
N LEU A 223 -2.37 -11.48 4.28
CA LEU A 223 -2.52 -12.76 3.60
C LEU A 223 -2.94 -12.39 2.19
N SER A 224 -1.98 -12.29 1.25
CA SER A 224 -2.29 -11.78 -0.08
C SER A 224 -3.22 -12.78 -0.75
N LEU A 225 -4.52 -12.47 -0.72
CA LEU A 225 -5.56 -13.14 -1.47
C LEU A 225 -5.11 -13.09 -2.94
N ARG A 226 -4.59 -14.21 -3.44
CA ARG A 226 -4.15 -14.34 -4.83
C ARG A 226 -5.37 -14.45 -5.74
N GLU A 227 -6.38 -15.16 -5.24
CA GLU A 227 -7.62 -15.38 -5.95
C GLU A 227 -8.73 -15.60 -4.91
N ALA A 228 -9.87 -14.97 -5.13
CA ALA A 228 -11.10 -15.34 -4.44
C ALA A 228 -12.24 -15.09 -5.41
N GLY A 229 -13.10 -16.08 -5.57
CA GLY A 229 -14.24 -16.00 -6.47
C GLY A 229 -15.24 -17.09 -6.18
N ALA A 230 -16.46 -16.85 -6.64
CA ALA A 230 -17.46 -17.89 -6.74
C ALA A 230 -17.31 -18.59 -8.12
N TYR A 231 -17.53 -19.89 -8.15
CA TYR A 231 -17.39 -20.72 -9.34
C TYR A 231 -18.47 -21.81 -9.33
N HIS A 232 -18.93 -22.19 -10.52
CA HIS A 232 -19.88 -23.29 -10.71
C HIS A 232 -19.20 -24.66 -10.62
N GLU A 233 -17.89 -24.72 -10.89
CA GLU A 233 -17.13 -25.96 -10.83
C GLU A 233 -15.69 -25.73 -10.40
N VAL A 234 -15.22 -26.57 -9.48
CA VAL A 234 -13.83 -26.61 -9.01
C VAL A 234 -13.31 -28.04 -9.16
N ARG A 235 -12.47 -28.29 -10.17
CA ARG A 235 -11.83 -29.61 -10.39
C ARG A 235 -10.35 -29.56 -10.09
N ARG A 236 -9.83 -30.55 -9.36
CA ARG A 236 -8.39 -30.71 -9.16
C ARG A 236 -7.78 -31.42 -10.37
N SER A 237 -6.78 -30.81 -11.02
CA SER A 237 -6.08 -31.41 -12.18
C SER A 237 -4.60 -31.11 -12.13
N ASN A 238 -3.74 -32.12 -12.21
CA ASN A 238 -2.26 -32.03 -12.31
C ASN A 238 -1.59 -30.99 -11.39
N GLY A 239 -1.94 -30.98 -10.10
CA GLY A 239 -1.37 -30.04 -9.11
C GLY A 239 -2.00 -28.63 -9.12
N GLY A 240 -2.97 -28.39 -10.00
CA GLY A 240 -3.77 -27.17 -10.11
C GLY A 240 -5.24 -27.36 -9.75
N TYR A 241 -5.98 -26.24 -9.74
CA TYR A 241 -7.44 -26.21 -9.71
C TYR A 241 -7.92 -25.62 -11.04
N LEU A 242 -8.85 -26.31 -11.69
CA LEU A 242 -9.56 -25.83 -12.85
C LEU A 242 -10.88 -25.25 -12.36
N LEU A 243 -11.03 -23.94 -12.52
CA LEU A 243 -12.15 -23.16 -12.03
C LEU A 243 -13.05 -22.80 -13.22
N ARG A 244 -14.35 -23.08 -13.12
CA ARG A 244 -15.34 -22.69 -14.13
C ARG A 244 -16.31 -21.70 -13.50
N GLY A 245 -16.21 -20.45 -13.89
CA GLY A 245 -17.10 -19.36 -13.47
C GLY A 245 -17.86 -18.74 -14.63
N GLU A 246 -18.75 -17.80 -14.32
CA GLU A 246 -19.40 -16.96 -15.32
C GLU A 246 -18.41 -15.99 -15.97
N HIS A 247 -18.69 -15.55 -17.20
CA HIS A 247 -17.84 -14.58 -17.87
C HIS A 247 -17.93 -13.23 -17.17
N GLU A 248 -16.84 -12.79 -16.55
CA GLU A 248 -16.74 -11.47 -15.94
C GLU A 248 -16.32 -10.42 -16.97
N THR A 249 -17.11 -9.35 -17.07
CA THR A 249 -16.69 -8.16 -17.81
C THR A 249 -15.57 -7.44 -17.04
N ILE A 250 -14.78 -6.61 -17.72
CA ILE A 250 -13.77 -5.74 -17.08
C ILE A 250 -14.38 -4.89 -15.96
N ARG A 251 -15.65 -4.46 -16.12
CA ARG A 251 -16.41 -3.72 -15.11
C ARG A 251 -16.70 -4.57 -13.87
N ASP A 252 -17.12 -5.82 -14.06
CA ASP A 252 -17.45 -6.76 -12.97
C ASP A 252 -16.20 -7.12 -12.16
N ARG A 253 -15.04 -7.16 -12.81
CA ARG A 253 -13.74 -7.36 -12.14
C ARG A 253 -13.25 -6.12 -11.37
N LEU A 254 -13.75 -4.92 -11.71
CA LEU A 254 -13.36 -3.67 -11.06
C LEU A 254 -14.20 -3.38 -9.81
N VAL A 255 -15.46 -3.83 -9.82
CA VAL A 255 -16.41 -3.68 -8.71
C VAL A 255 -16.26 -4.87 -7.76
N PRO A 256 -16.07 -4.64 -6.45
CA PRO A 256 -16.04 -5.72 -5.47
C PRO A 256 -17.38 -6.45 -5.40
N GLY A 257 -17.36 -7.77 -5.56
CA GLY A 257 -18.53 -8.65 -5.48
C GLY A 257 -18.90 -9.27 -6.83
N GLN A 258 -19.41 -10.50 -6.79
CA GLN A 258 -19.77 -11.28 -7.99
C GLN A 258 -21.22 -11.73 -7.87
N ALA A 259 -22.04 -11.39 -8.87
CA ALA A 259 -23.39 -11.94 -9.00
C ALA A 259 -23.29 -13.26 -9.76
N MET A 260 -23.87 -14.32 -9.20
CA MET A 260 -23.88 -15.66 -9.77
C MET A 260 -25.31 -16.12 -10.01
N HIS A 261 -25.58 -16.65 -11.18
CA HIS A 261 -26.89 -17.15 -11.58
C HIS A 261 -26.89 -18.67 -11.42
N LEU A 262 -27.67 -19.17 -10.46
CA LEU A 262 -27.76 -20.59 -10.14
C LEU A 262 -29.01 -21.19 -10.77
N GLY A 263 -28.83 -22.22 -11.59
CA GLY A 263 -29.91 -23.09 -12.04
C GLY A 263 -30.42 -24.03 -10.94
N PRO A 264 -31.57 -24.70 -11.14
CA PRO A 264 -32.11 -25.64 -10.17
C PRO A 264 -31.11 -26.78 -9.89
N ARG A 265 -30.69 -26.91 -8.63
CA ARG A 265 -29.70 -27.91 -8.14
C ARG A 265 -28.24 -27.70 -8.59
N GLU A 266 -27.90 -26.57 -9.19
CA GLU A 266 -26.50 -26.22 -9.40
C GLU A 266 -25.80 -25.91 -8.08
N ARG A 267 -24.53 -26.27 -7.99
CA ARG A 267 -23.70 -26.07 -6.81
C ARG A 267 -22.81 -24.86 -7.03
N LEU A 268 -22.76 -24.01 -6.01
CA LEU A 268 -21.81 -22.90 -5.97
C LEU A 268 -20.61 -23.32 -5.13
N TYR A 269 -19.41 -23.01 -5.62
CA TYR A 269 -18.17 -23.20 -4.91
C TYR A 269 -17.52 -21.84 -4.71
N VAL A 270 -17.11 -21.53 -3.48
CA VAL A 270 -16.24 -20.37 -3.23
C VAL A 270 -14.82 -20.88 -3.12
N TYR A 271 -13.98 -20.49 -4.06
CA TYR A 271 -12.57 -20.82 -4.07
C TYR A 271 -11.75 -19.63 -3.61
N THR A 272 -10.78 -19.88 -2.73
CA THR A 272 -9.82 -18.89 -2.28
C THR A 272 -8.40 -19.44 -2.40
N ALA A 273 -7.50 -18.63 -2.93
CA ALA A 273 -6.07 -18.86 -2.94
C ALA A 273 -5.40 -17.76 -2.13
N ILE A 274 -4.72 -18.14 -1.05
CA ILE A 274 -4.17 -17.22 -0.07
C ILE A 274 -2.68 -17.47 0.07
N PHE A 275 -1.86 -16.48 -0.24
CA PHE A 275 -0.44 -16.55 0.07
C PHE A 275 -0.23 -16.42 1.58
N ALA A 276 0.58 -17.31 2.14
CA ALA A 276 1.01 -17.27 3.53
C ALA A 276 2.54 -17.49 3.60
N PRO A 277 3.26 -16.79 4.51
CA PRO A 277 4.66 -17.05 4.80
C PRO A 277 4.91 -18.51 5.19
N THR A 278 6.14 -19.00 4.97
CA THR A 278 6.53 -20.42 5.08
C THR A 278 6.20 -21.06 6.43
N ASP A 279 6.28 -20.28 7.51
CA ASP A 279 6.10 -20.77 8.87
C ASP A 279 4.76 -20.38 9.50
N LEU A 280 3.89 -19.70 8.73
CA LEU A 280 2.60 -19.29 9.25
C LEU A 280 1.66 -20.49 9.39
N ARG A 281 1.19 -20.71 10.61
CA ARG A 281 0.17 -21.71 10.96
C ARG A 281 -1.08 -20.98 11.42
N THR A 282 -2.09 -20.93 10.57
CA THR A 282 -3.40 -20.40 10.93
C THR A 282 -4.51 -21.18 10.23
N SER A 283 -5.75 -21.01 10.69
CA SER A 283 -6.94 -21.62 10.08
C SER A 283 -7.76 -20.54 9.40
N ILE A 284 -8.12 -20.79 8.16
CA ILE A 284 -8.95 -19.90 7.35
C ILE A 284 -10.37 -20.47 7.37
N TYR A 285 -11.35 -19.57 7.50
CA TYR A 285 -12.76 -19.94 7.57
C TYR A 285 -13.53 -19.31 6.40
N HIS A 286 -14.25 -20.12 5.63
CA HIS A 286 -15.32 -19.65 4.76
C HIS A 286 -16.61 -19.59 5.57
N GLN A 287 -17.23 -18.41 5.62
CA GLN A 287 -18.49 -18.20 6.34
C GLN A 287 -19.59 -17.89 5.34
N TRP A 288 -20.57 -18.79 5.26
CA TRP A 288 -21.72 -18.63 4.38
C TRP A 288 -22.86 -18.01 5.15
N TYR A 289 -23.39 -16.91 4.60
CA TYR A 289 -24.54 -16.21 5.12
C TYR A 289 -25.68 -16.27 4.09
N TYR A 290 -26.90 -16.46 4.59
CA TYR A 290 -28.13 -16.41 3.80
C TYR A 290 -28.95 -15.22 4.30
N TYR A 291 -29.44 -14.40 3.39
CA TYR A 291 -30.29 -13.28 3.75
C TYR A 291 -31.73 -13.78 3.91
N ASP A 292 -32.27 -13.71 5.13
CA ASP A 292 -33.68 -14.00 5.39
C ASP A 292 -34.50 -12.74 5.13
N GLU A 293 -35.30 -12.75 4.05
CA GLU A 293 -36.15 -11.62 3.66
C GLU A 293 -37.24 -11.30 4.69
N THR A 294 -37.71 -12.29 5.45
CA THR A 294 -38.75 -12.09 6.47
C THR A 294 -38.23 -11.35 7.69
N ARG A 295 -36.97 -11.62 8.05
CA ARG A 295 -36.29 -11.02 9.21
C ARG A 295 -35.43 -9.82 8.85
N SER A 296 -35.20 -9.59 7.55
CA SER A 296 -34.28 -8.58 7.04
C SER A 296 -32.88 -8.66 7.66
N THR A 297 -32.41 -9.88 7.93
CA THR A 297 -31.11 -10.13 8.56
C THR A 297 -30.34 -11.25 7.85
N TRP A 298 -29.00 -11.16 7.90
CA TRP A 298 -28.12 -12.21 7.40
C TRP A 298 -27.94 -13.30 8.46
N GLU A 299 -28.41 -14.50 8.17
CA GLU A 299 -28.26 -15.66 9.04
C GLU A 299 -27.09 -16.54 8.57
N LYS A 300 -26.24 -16.97 9.52
CA LYS A 300 -25.10 -17.83 9.22
C LYS A 300 -25.59 -19.26 8.91
N ARG A 301 -25.32 -19.75 7.70
CA ARG A 301 -25.69 -21.10 7.25
C ARG A 301 -24.59 -22.12 7.47
N ASP A 302 -23.34 -21.75 7.17
CA ASP A 302 -22.23 -22.69 7.22
C ASP A 302 -20.91 -22.01 7.61
N ARG A 303 -19.97 -22.82 8.13
CA ARG A 303 -18.61 -22.42 8.48
C ARG A 303 -17.65 -23.57 8.16
N LEU A 304 -17.00 -23.50 7.00
CA LEU A 304 -15.97 -24.46 6.62
C LEU A 304 -14.59 -23.90 6.97
N SER A 305 -13.70 -24.74 7.47
CA SER A 305 -12.33 -24.36 7.84
C SER A 305 -11.29 -25.21 7.13
N PHE A 306 -10.21 -24.56 6.69
CA PHE A 306 -9.01 -25.26 6.21
C PHE A 306 -7.77 -24.67 6.86
N SER A 307 -6.85 -25.54 7.30
CA SER A 307 -5.59 -25.12 7.91
C SER A 307 -4.57 -24.81 6.84
N ILE A 308 -3.83 -23.72 7.03
CA ILE A 308 -2.70 -23.36 6.18
C ILE A 308 -1.39 -23.64 6.91
N THR A 309 -0.47 -24.34 6.24
CA THR A 309 0.88 -24.66 6.74
C THR A 309 1.86 -24.21 5.66
N GLY A 310 2.45 -23.02 5.82
CA GLY A 310 3.21 -22.23 4.84
C GLY A 310 4.23 -22.94 3.92
N GLY A 311 4.61 -22.26 2.82
CA GLY A 311 5.73 -22.67 1.96
C GLY A 311 5.43 -23.03 0.50
N ARG A 312 4.19 -22.87 0.02
CA ARG A 312 3.85 -23.05 -1.41
C ARG A 312 3.83 -21.73 -2.19
N ARG A 313 4.59 -21.67 -3.30
CA ARG A 313 4.68 -20.49 -4.22
C ARG A 313 3.33 -19.98 -4.72
N GLU A 314 2.38 -20.87 -4.93
CA GLU A 314 1.04 -20.61 -5.48
C GLU A 314 0.00 -20.20 -4.43
N GLY A 315 0.39 -20.14 -3.14
CA GLY A 315 -0.53 -19.95 -2.02
C GLY A 315 -1.31 -21.22 -1.64
N TYR A 316 -2.02 -21.13 -0.51
CA TYR A 316 -2.92 -22.17 0.00
C TYR A 316 -4.28 -22.00 -0.65
N ARG A 317 -4.77 -23.10 -1.20
CA ARG A 317 -5.99 -23.12 -1.98
C ARG A 317 -7.04 -23.90 -1.19
N GLY A 318 -8.16 -23.25 -0.91
CA GLY A 318 -9.31 -23.84 -0.24
C GLY A 318 -10.55 -23.57 -1.07
N TYR A 319 -11.51 -24.48 -1.01
CA TYR A 319 -12.85 -24.21 -1.51
C TYR A 319 -13.88 -24.73 -0.51
N SER A 320 -15.06 -24.12 -0.54
CA SER A 320 -16.24 -24.55 0.23
C SER A 320 -17.44 -24.70 -0.68
#